data_AF-A0A4R4ZXJ9-F1
#
_entry.id   AF-A0A4R4ZXJ9-F1
#
_cell.length_a   1.000
_cell.length_b   1.000
_cell.length_c   1.000
_cell.angle_alpha   90.00
_cell.angle_beta   90.00
_cell.angle_gamma   90.00
#
_symmetry.space_group_name_H-M   'P 1'
#
loop_
_entity.id
_entity.type
_entity.pdbx_description
1 polymer ?
#
loop_
_entity_poly.entity_id
_entity_poly.type
_entity_poly.pdbx_seq_one_letter_code
_entity_poly.pdbx_strand_id
1 'polypeptide(L)'
;MDGGVYSVTKLVLAAGHGRVLLIAPMEDPALDVEITAVTGQGGRDEVIRPDEASPAAFGTAPLDPATRTPSVEAGLKQGRTVSADIGSFWA
;
A
#
# COMPACT_ATOMS: atom_id res chain seq x y z
N MET A 1 -10.11 19.62 0.43
CA MET A 1 -10.45 18.19 0.50
C MET A 1 -9.40 17.44 -0.26
N ASP A 2 -8.74 16.47 0.36
CA ASP A 2 -7.84 15.56 -0.35
C ASP A 2 -8.62 14.40 -0.99
N GLY A 3 -7.91 13.56 -1.73
CA GLY A 3 -8.50 12.44 -2.46
C GLY A 3 -8.82 11.21 -1.64
N GLY A 4 -8.29 11.07 -0.42
CA GLY A 4 -8.43 9.91 0.47
C GLY A 4 -9.84 9.71 1.01
N VAL A 5 -10.67 10.76 0.98
CA VAL A 5 -12.08 10.72 1.38
C VAL A 5 -12.91 9.74 0.54
N TYR A 6 -12.53 9.54 -0.73
CA TYR A 6 -13.22 8.60 -1.63
C TYR A 6 -12.66 7.17 -1.51
N SER A 7 -11.33 7.05 -1.41
CA SER A 7 -10.60 5.78 -1.29
C SER A 7 -9.17 6.09 -0.83
N VAL A 8 -8.62 5.28 0.08
CA VAL A 8 -7.26 5.47 0.60
C VAL A 8 -6.22 5.11 -0.46
N THR A 9 -6.52 4.11 -1.31
CA THR A 9 -5.57 3.53 -2.27
C THR A 9 -5.81 3.97 -3.72
N LYS A 10 -7.07 4.17 -4.11
CA LYS A 10 -7.50 4.47 -5.49
C LYS A 10 -6.91 3.53 -6.55
N LEU A 11 -6.72 2.27 -6.18
CA LEU A 11 -6.09 1.26 -7.03
C LEU A 11 -6.86 1.07 -8.35
N VAL A 12 -8.18 1.29 -8.34
CA VAL A 12 -9.04 1.23 -9.54
C VAL A 12 -8.56 2.14 -10.68
N LEU A 13 -7.87 3.25 -10.38
CA LEU A 13 -7.35 4.16 -11.40
C LEU A 13 -6.21 3.54 -12.23
N ALA A 14 -5.59 2.48 -11.71
CA ALA A 14 -4.56 1.73 -12.42
C ALA A 14 -5.14 0.61 -13.32
N ALA A 15 -6.47 0.42 -13.35
CA ALA A 15 -7.10 -0.56 -14.22
C ALA A 15 -6.67 -0.38 -15.70
N GLY A 16 -6.49 -1.50 -16.40
CA GLY A 16 -6.00 -1.52 -17.78
C GLY A 16 -4.47 -1.43 -17.94
N HIS A 17 -3.72 -1.24 -16.86
CA HIS A 17 -2.26 -1.38 -16.88
C HIS A 17 -1.85 -2.86 -16.71
N GLY A 18 -0.79 -3.28 -17.42
CA GLY A 18 -0.39 -4.69 -17.44
C GLY A 18 0.26 -5.21 -16.14
N ARG A 19 0.88 -4.33 -15.36
CA ARG A 19 1.45 -4.62 -14.04
C ARG A 19 1.26 -3.43 -13.11
N VAL A 20 0.78 -3.66 -11.90
CA VAL A 20 0.52 -2.63 -10.89
C VAL A 20 1.12 -3.06 -9.56
N LEU A 21 1.94 -2.21 -8.95
CA LEU A 21 2.38 -2.38 -7.56
C LEU A 21 1.70 -1.31 -6.71
N LEU A 22 0.95 -1.73 -5.71
CA LEU A 22 0.37 -0.82 -4.71
C LEU A 22 1.13 -0.89 -3.40
N ILE A 23 1.41 0.27 -2.82
CA ILE A 23 1.88 0.40 -1.43
C ILE A 23 0.74 1.02 -0.64
N ALA A 24 0.04 0.20 0.15
CA ALA A 24 -1.06 0.67 0.99
C ALA A 24 -0.48 1.19 2.32
N PRO A 25 -0.72 2.46 2.70
CA PRO A 25 -0.15 3.04 3.92
C PRO A 25 -0.88 2.60 5.19
N MET A 26 -2.11 2.12 5.06
CA MET A 26 -2.99 1.64 6.12
C MET A 26 -3.94 0.60 5.54
N GLU A 27 -4.63 -0.16 6.41
CA GLU A 27 -5.69 -1.03 5.95
C GLU A 27 -6.84 -0.21 5.34
N ASP A 28 -7.33 -0.64 4.18
CA ASP A 28 -8.51 -0.09 3.53
C ASP A 28 -9.48 -1.26 3.26
N PRO A 29 -10.68 -1.29 3.88
CA PRO A 29 -11.68 -2.31 3.62
C PRO A 29 -12.13 -2.41 2.16
N ALA A 30 -11.96 -1.34 1.37
CA ALA A 30 -12.31 -1.34 -0.05
C ALA A 30 -11.24 -2.01 -0.93
N LEU A 31 -10.02 -2.20 -0.42
CA LEU A 31 -8.86 -2.61 -1.22
C LEU A 31 -9.09 -3.92 -1.99
N ASP A 32 -9.75 -4.92 -1.40
CA ASP A 32 -10.00 -6.20 -2.08
C ASP A 32 -10.92 -6.04 -3.30
N VAL A 33 -11.88 -5.11 -3.23
CA VAL A 33 -12.75 -4.76 -4.36
C VAL A 33 -11.93 -4.05 -5.44
N GLU A 34 -11.02 -3.15 -5.05
CA GLU A 34 -10.18 -2.42 -6.00
C GLU A 34 -9.17 -3.34 -6.72
N ILE A 35 -8.59 -4.31 -6.01
CA ILE A 35 -7.73 -5.37 -6.57
C ILE A 35 -8.50 -6.15 -7.64
N THR A 36 -9.74 -6.53 -7.33
CA THR A 36 -10.61 -7.26 -8.26
C THR A 36 -10.88 -6.45 -9.54
N ALA A 37 -11.01 -5.13 -9.43
CA ALA A 37 -11.21 -4.27 -10.59
C ALA A 37 -9.99 -4.22 -11.53
N VAL A 38 -8.76 -4.24 -10.97
CA VAL A 38 -7.51 -4.26 -11.75
C VAL A 38 -7.30 -5.62 -12.42
N THR A 39 -7.41 -6.70 -11.65
CA THR A 39 -7.23 -8.08 -12.15
C THR A 39 -8.31 -8.48 -13.16
N GLY A 40 -9.53 -8.01 -12.98
CA GLY A 40 -10.64 -8.24 -13.92
C GLY A 40 -10.42 -7.66 -15.32
N GLN A 41 -9.47 -6.71 -15.47
CA GLN A 41 -9.07 -6.12 -16.76
C GLN A 41 -7.80 -6.79 -17.34
N GLY A 42 -7.39 -7.94 -16.80
CA GLY A 42 -6.20 -8.68 -17.25
C GLY A 42 -4.87 -8.11 -16.75
N GLY A 43 -4.91 -7.14 -15.83
CA GLY A 43 -3.71 -6.66 -15.14
C GLY A 43 -3.22 -7.67 -14.09
N ARG A 44 -1.93 -7.63 -13.80
CA ARG A 44 -1.35 -8.28 -12.61
C ARG A 44 -1.11 -7.24 -11.54
N ASP A 45 -1.44 -7.54 -10.30
CA ASP A 45 -1.14 -6.68 -9.16
C ASP A 45 -0.27 -7.37 -8.12
N GLU A 46 0.47 -6.55 -7.39
CA GLU A 46 1.17 -6.93 -6.16
C GLU A 46 0.88 -5.82 -5.14
N VAL A 47 0.50 -6.20 -3.92
CA VAL A 47 0.06 -5.23 -2.91
C VAL A 47 0.86 -5.38 -1.63
N ILE A 48 1.62 -4.33 -1.29
CA ILE A 48 2.27 -4.20 0.00
C ILE A 48 1.25 -3.60 0.98
N ARG A 49 0.64 -4.47 1.79
CA ARG A 49 -0.18 -4.08 2.95
C ARG A 49 0.72 -3.68 4.11
N PRO A 50 0.33 -2.75 4.99
CA PRO A 50 1.13 -2.43 6.16
C PRO A 50 1.31 -3.69 7.03
N ASP A 51 2.54 -3.99 7.42
CA ASP A 51 2.79 -5.03 8.43
C ASP A 51 2.39 -4.52 9.83
N GLU A 52 2.35 -5.39 10.84
CA GLU A 52 1.93 -5.01 12.21
C GLU A 52 2.75 -3.85 12.80
N ALA A 53 4.05 -3.76 12.45
CA ALA A 53 4.94 -2.71 12.96
C ALA A 53 4.61 -1.33 12.39
N SER A 54 4.06 -1.26 11.18
CA SER A 54 3.76 -0.01 10.48
C SER A 54 2.66 0.82 11.17
N PRO A 55 1.42 0.33 11.41
CA PRO A 55 0.40 1.08 12.13
C PRO A 55 0.78 1.30 13.60
N ALA A 56 1.53 0.38 14.21
CA ALA A 56 2.05 0.57 15.57
C ALA A 56 3.01 1.77 15.66
N ALA A 57 3.84 2.00 14.64
CA ALA A 57 4.75 3.15 14.58
C ALA A 57 4.02 4.49 14.37
N PHE A 58 2.87 4.49 13.69
CA PHE A 58 1.99 5.66 13.57
C PHE A 58 1.24 5.97 14.87
N GLY A 59 0.89 4.94 15.65
CA GLY A 59 0.06 5.10 16.85
C GLY A 59 -1.33 5.66 16.53
N THR A 60 -1.97 6.29 17.51
CA THR A 60 -3.34 6.82 17.39
C THR A 60 -3.41 8.27 16.89
N ALA A 61 -2.27 8.93 16.76
CA ALA A 61 -2.14 10.33 16.33
C ALA A 61 -1.19 10.45 15.13
N PRO A 62 -1.61 10.03 13.92
CA PRO A 62 -0.73 9.94 12.74
C PRO A 62 -0.16 11.27 12.26
N LEU A 63 -0.68 12.40 12.75
CA LEU A 63 -0.17 13.75 12.44
C LEU A 63 0.83 14.26 13.49
N ASP A 64 1.06 13.53 14.57
CA ASP A 64 2.07 13.87 15.57
C ASP A 64 3.48 13.79 14.93
N PRO A 65 4.26 14.89 14.93
CA PRO A 65 5.62 14.88 14.39
C PRO A 65 6.54 13.81 14.99
N ALA A 66 6.28 13.37 16.23
CA ALA A 66 7.05 12.32 16.89
C ALA A 66 6.96 10.95 16.17
N THR A 67 5.90 10.72 15.39
CA THR A 67 5.67 9.47 14.66
C THR A 67 6.52 9.34 13.39
N ARG A 68 7.04 10.45 12.86
CA ARG A 68 7.72 10.50 11.55
C ARG A 68 8.91 9.53 11.44
N THR A 69 9.79 9.54 12.44
CA THR A 69 11.00 8.69 12.42
C THR A 69 10.64 7.21 12.60
N PRO A 70 9.84 6.83 13.62
CA PRO A 70 9.35 5.45 13.77
C PRO A 70 8.67 4.90 12.50
N SER A 71 7.79 5.68 11.86
CA SER A 71 7.06 5.24 10.65
C SER A 71 8.00 4.98 9.48
N VAL A 72 9.00 5.84 9.27
CA VAL A 72 10.01 5.66 8.20
C VAL A 72 10.86 4.42 8.46
N GLU A 73 11.29 4.19 9.70
CA GLU A 73 12.08 3.01 10.06
C GLU A 73 11.29 1.71 9.86
N ALA A 74 10.02 1.69 10.27
CA ALA A 74 9.12 0.55 10.06
C ALA A 74 8.91 0.26 8.57
N GLY A 75 8.54 1.28 7.78
CA GLY A 75 8.33 1.14 6.34
C GLY A 75 9.59 0.74 5.59
N LEU A 76 10.76 1.28 5.96
CA LEU A 76 12.04 0.88 5.36
C LEU A 76 12.37 -0.58 5.65
N LYS A 77 12.14 -1.03 6.90
CA LYS A 77 12.36 -2.43 7.29
C LYS A 77 11.43 -3.35 6.49
N GLN A 78 10.14 -3.03 6.41
CA GLN A 78 9.18 -3.81 5.64
C GLN A 78 9.57 -3.87 4.15
N GLY A 79 9.89 -2.72 3.56
CA GLY A 79 10.28 -2.63 2.15
C GLY A 79 11.51 -3.49 1.83
N ARG A 80 12.49 -3.53 2.74
CA ARG A 80 13.65 -4.44 2.60
C ARG A 80 13.24 -5.91 2.61
N THR A 81 12.36 -6.30 3.52
CA THR A 81 11.87 -7.68 3.64
C THR A 81 11.19 -8.15 2.35
N VAL A 82 10.34 -7.32 1.74
CA VAL A 82 9.57 -7.71 0.55
C VAL A 82 10.29 -7.45 -0.77
N SER A 83 11.43 -6.76 -0.75
CA SER A 83 12.12 -6.27 -1.97
C SER A 83 12.46 -7.36 -2.99
N ALA A 84 12.82 -8.57 -2.54
CA ALA A 84 13.13 -9.70 -3.43
C ALA A 84 11.88 -10.22 -4.16
N ASP A 85 10.75 -10.31 -3.47
CA ASP A 85 9.48 -10.77 -4.03
C ASP A 85 8.97 -9.74 -5.05
N ILE A 86 9.04 -8.45 -4.70
CA ILE A 86 8.72 -7.36 -5.63
C ILE A 86 9.66 -7.38 -6.84
N GLY A 87 10.96 -7.62 -6.65
CA GLY A 87 11.92 -7.77 -7.75
C GLY A 87 11.51 -8.88 -8.73
N SER A 88 11.01 -10.00 -8.19
CA SER A 88 10.54 -11.14 -8.99
C SER A 88 9.26 -10.84 -9.76
N PHE A 89 8.36 -10.01 -9.21
CA PHE A 89 7.16 -9.53 -9.92
C PHE A 89 7.51 -8.66 -11.16
N TRP A 90 8.64 -7.96 -11.12
CA TRP A 90 9.07 -7.05 -12.19
C TRP A 90 10.01 -7.68 -13.24
N ALA A 91 10.57 -8.85 -12.96
CA ALA A 91 11.31 -9.65 -13.95
C ALA A 91 10.40 -10.02 -15.15
#